data_AF-A0A151UEG3-F1
#
_entry.id   AF-A0A151UEG3-F1
#
_cell.length_a   1.000
_cell.length_b   1.000
_cell.length_c   1.000
_cell.angle_alpha   90.00
_cell.angle_beta   90.00
_cell.angle_gamma   90.00
#
_symmetry.space_group_name_H-M   'P 1'
#
loop_
_entity.id
_entity.type
_entity.pdbx_description
1 polymer ?
#
loop_
_entity_poly.entity_id
_entity_poly.type
_entity_poly.pdbx_seq_one_letter_code
_entity_poly.pdbx_strand_id
1 'polypeptide(L)'
;FWDPNPNKICEKIFPPTFLFKPLSLNKTRKFYEFILVDSKSVSIKHNFDKNDNQSTIQILKIFTFKDFENKPNQVRKFSQPFDPIGYNY
;
A
#
# COMPACT_ATOMS: atom_id res chain seq x y z
N PHE A 1 10.70 14.75 -20.14
CA PHE A 1 10.59 15.48 -18.86
C PHE A 1 9.26 15.15 -18.20
N TRP A 2 9.24 15.01 -16.87
CA TRP A 2 8.02 14.74 -16.10
C TRP A 2 7.31 16.07 -15.79
N ASP A 3 5.98 16.07 -15.82
CA ASP A 3 5.18 17.24 -15.43
C ASP A 3 5.33 17.48 -13.92
N PRO A 4 5.54 18.71 -13.43
CA PRO A 4 5.68 18.97 -12.00
C PRO A 4 4.41 18.72 -11.19
N ASN A 5 3.24 18.62 -11.84
CA ASN A 5 1.98 18.30 -11.17
C ASN A 5 1.89 16.78 -10.89
N PRO A 6 1.82 16.35 -9.63
CA PRO A 6 1.78 14.93 -9.26
C PRO A 6 0.57 14.20 -9.84
N ASN A 7 -0.58 14.88 -10.03
CA ASN A 7 -1.77 14.26 -10.61
C ASN A 7 -1.54 13.91 -12.09
N LYS A 8 -0.87 14.79 -12.85
CA LYS A 8 -0.55 14.53 -14.26
C LYS A 8 0.50 13.44 -14.42
N ILE A 9 1.44 13.32 -13.48
CA ILE A 9 2.36 12.18 -13.42
C ILE A 9 1.57 10.89 -13.21
N CYS A 10 0.68 10.86 -12.22
CA CYS A 10 -0.15 9.69 -11.91
C CYS A 10 -1.03 9.28 -13.09
N GLU A 11 -1.72 10.21 -13.76
CA GLU A 11 -2.54 9.92 -14.96
C GLU A 11 -1.71 9.33 -16.10
N LYS A 12 -0.44 9.74 -16.23
CA LYS A 12 0.46 9.20 -17.25
C LYS A 12 0.97 7.80 -16.91
N ILE A 13 1.26 7.54 -15.63
CA ILE A 13 1.76 6.23 -15.16
C ILE A 13 0.61 5.21 -15.09
N PHE A 14 -0.57 5.65 -14.65
CA PHE A 14 -1.77 4.85 -14.46
C PHE A 14 -2.90 5.47 -15.29
N PRO A 15 -2.92 5.27 -16.61
CA PRO A 15 -3.99 5.80 -17.46
C PRO A 15 -5.36 5.27 -16.99
N PRO A 16 -6.47 5.95 -17.29
CA PRO A 16 -7.81 5.50 -16.89
C PRO A 16 -8.17 4.09 -17.35
N THR A 17 -7.52 3.61 -18.42
CA THR A 17 -7.65 2.25 -18.96
C THR A 17 -6.75 1.22 -18.29
N PHE A 18 -5.94 1.63 -17.31
CA PHE A 18 -5.04 0.75 -16.57
C PHE A 18 -5.83 -0.17 -15.66
N LEU A 19 -6.10 -1.38 -16.16
CA LEU A 19 -6.63 -2.47 -15.37
C LEU A 19 -5.46 -3.11 -14.63
N PHE A 20 -5.26 -2.75 -13.36
CA PHE A 20 -4.29 -3.44 -12.50
C PHE A 20 -4.72 -4.90 -12.36
N LYS A 21 -4.05 -5.79 -13.09
CA LYS A 21 -4.20 -7.23 -12.91
C LYS A 21 -3.24 -7.64 -11.79
N PRO A 22 -3.74 -8.01 -10.60
CA PRO A 22 -2.86 -8.45 -9.53
C PRO A 22 -2.08 -9.69 -9.98
N LEU A 23 -0.75 -9.66 -9.82
CA LEU A 23 0.13 -10.80 -10.13
C LEU A 23 -0.15 -12.01 -9.22
N SER A 24 -0.81 -11.78 -8.09
CA SER A 24 -1.22 -12.81 -7.14
C SER A 24 -2.62 -12.48 -6.64
N LEU A 25 -3.54 -13.45 -6.75
CA LEU A 25 -4.93 -13.30 -6.29
C LEU A 25 -5.03 -12.98 -4.80
N ASN A 26 -4.03 -13.38 -4.00
CA ASN A 26 -4.02 -13.20 -2.56
C ASN A 26 -3.43 -11.83 -2.16
N LYS A 27 -2.78 -11.11 -3.08
CA LYS A 27 -2.30 -9.73 -2.86
C LYS A 27 -3.43 -8.72 -3.11
N THR A 28 -4.45 -8.82 -2.27
CA THR A 28 -5.64 -7.96 -2.33
C THR A 28 -5.37 -6.56 -1.79
N ARG A 29 -6.33 -5.63 -1.95
CA ARG A 29 -6.30 -4.33 -1.26
C ARG A 29 -6.07 -4.49 0.25
N LYS A 30 -6.77 -5.44 0.88
CA LYS A 30 -6.62 -5.74 2.31
C LYS A 30 -5.21 -6.19 2.66
N PHE A 31 -4.57 -6.99 1.80
CA PHE A 31 -3.17 -7.38 2.00
C PHE A 31 -2.24 -6.17 2.08
N TYR A 32 -2.36 -5.22 1.14
CA TYR A 32 -1.52 -4.02 1.16
C TYR A 32 -1.85 -3.08 2.32
N GLU A 33 -3.13 -2.88 2.66
CA GLU A 33 -3.53 -2.13 3.86
C GLU A 33 -2.95 -2.78 5.12
N PHE A 34 -2.97 -4.11 5.19
CA PHE A 34 -2.42 -4.86 6.32
C PHE A 34 -0.90 -4.67 6.45
N ILE A 35 -0.14 -4.67 5.35
CA ILE A 35 1.28 -4.31 5.37
C ILE A 35 1.52 -2.93 5.99
N LEU A 36 0.75 -1.93 5.57
CA LEU A 36 0.95 -0.55 6.02
C LEU A 36 0.63 -0.37 7.51
N VAL A 37 -0.41 -1.05 8.00
CA VAL A 37 -0.82 -1.02 9.42
C VAL A 37 0.10 -1.86 10.30
N ASP A 38 0.42 -3.09 9.90
CA ASP A 38 1.26 -4.02 10.66
C ASP A 38 2.69 -3.46 10.85
N SER A 39 3.21 -2.81 9.81
CA SER A 39 4.50 -2.11 9.86
C SER A 39 4.47 -0.76 10.58
N LYS A 40 3.29 -0.32 11.04
CA LYS A 40 3.06 0.99 11.69
C LYS A 40 3.47 2.18 10.81
N SER A 41 3.45 2.01 9.48
CA SER A 41 3.76 3.08 8.52
C SER A 41 2.63 4.07 8.39
N VAL A 42 1.39 3.59 8.54
CA VAL A 42 0.18 4.43 8.45
C VAL A 42 -0.79 4.12 9.58
N SER A 43 -1.65 5.09 9.87
CA SER A 43 -2.89 4.88 10.59
C SER A 43 -4.05 5.04 9.61
N ILE A 44 -4.99 4.09 9.61
CA ILE A 44 -6.18 4.12 8.75
C ILE A 44 -7.40 4.22 9.64
N LYS A 45 -8.25 5.22 9.38
CA LYS A 45 -9.58 5.35 9.99
C LYS A 45 -10.63 5.21 8.90
N HIS A 46 -11.45 4.18 8.99
CA HIS A 46 -12.59 3.99 8.10
C HIS A 46 -13.81 4.68 8.70
N ASN A 47 -14.41 5.61 7.96
CA ASN A 47 -15.69 6.22 8.31
C ASN A 47 -16.75 5.65 7.36
N PHE A 48 -17.59 4.77 7.89
CA PHE A 48 -18.70 4.18 7.13
C PHE A 48 -19.95 5.02 7.39
N ASP A 49 -20.10 6.13 6.67
CA ASP A 49 -21.34 6.90 6.67
C ASP A 49 -22.32 6.35 5.63
N LYS A 50 -23.62 6.43 5.93
CA LYS A 50 -24.69 5.83 5.10
C LYS A 50 -24.72 6.31 3.64
N ASN A 51 -24.14 7.49 3.36
CA ASN A 51 -24.18 8.13 2.05
C ASN A 51 -22.80 8.28 1.40
N ASP A 52 -21.70 8.11 2.14
CA ASP A 52 -20.34 8.22 1.60
C ASP A 52 -19.34 7.43 2.46
N ASN A 53 -18.70 6.43 1.87
CA ASN A 53 -17.69 5.62 2.55
C ASN A 53 -16.32 6.27 2.36
N GLN A 54 -15.97 7.19 3.26
CA GLN A 54 -14.65 7.84 3.24
C GLN A 54 -13.69 7.20 4.25
N SER A 55 -12.47 6.93 3.82
CA SER A 55 -11.39 6.49 4.71
C SER A 55 -10.31 7.56 4.77
N THR A 56 -9.84 7.87 5.97
CA THR A 56 -8.70 8.76 6.18
C THR A 56 -7.46 7.93 6.43
N ILE A 57 -6.37 8.23 5.71
CA ILE A 57 -5.06 7.61 5.91
C ILE A 57 -4.11 8.71 6.41
N GLN A 58 -3.42 8.44 7.51
CA GLN A 58 -2.33 9.27 8.02
C GLN A 58 -1.01 8.53 7.82
N ILE A 59 -0.08 9.13 7.10
CA ILE A 59 1.28 8.62 6.94
C ILE A 59 2.08 8.96 8.20
N LEU A 60 2.60 7.95 8.88
CA LEU A 60 3.39 8.08 10.11
C LEU A 60 4.89 7.90 9.83
N LYS A 61 5.23 6.97 8.95
CA LYS A 61 6.63 6.66 8.59
C LYS A 61 6.74 6.26 7.12
N ILE A 62 7.69 6.87 6.42
CA ILE A 62 8.13 6.43 5.09
C ILE A 62 9.34 5.53 5.28
N PHE A 63 9.25 4.27 4.83
CA PHE A 63 10.38 3.36 4.87
C PHE A 63 11.39 3.66 3.77
N THR A 64 12.66 3.60 4.14
CA THR A 64 13.79 3.69 3.22
C THR A 64 14.46 2.33 3.08
N PHE A 65 15.33 2.19 2.08
CA PHE A 65 16.10 0.96 1.87
C PHE A 65 16.88 0.49 3.12
N LYS A 66 17.32 1.45 3.95
CA LYS A 66 18.04 1.17 5.21
C LYS A 66 17.17 0.49 6.26
N ASP A 67 15.88 0.80 6.31
CA ASP A 67 14.92 0.15 7.22
C ASP A 67 14.71 -1.34 6.90
N PHE A 68 15.16 -1.78 5.71
CA PHE A 68 15.15 -3.15 5.26
C PHE A 68 16.48 -3.88 5.44
N GLU A 69 17.42 -3.35 6.23
CA GLU A 69 18.77 -3.90 6.37
C GLU A 69 19.48 -4.09 5.00
N ASN A 70 19.11 -3.25 4.03
CA ASN A 70 19.53 -3.34 2.63
C ASN A 70 19.10 -4.64 1.91
N LYS A 71 18.06 -5.32 2.40
CA LYS A 71 17.51 -6.58 1.86
C LYS A 71 15.98 -6.51 1.67
N PRO A 72 15.44 -5.62 0.82
CA PRO A 72 13.99 -5.43 0.65
C PRO A 72 13.27 -6.68 0.13
N ASN A 73 13.98 -7.54 -0.61
CA ASN A 73 13.44 -8.75 -1.18
C ASN A 73 13.18 -9.87 -0.15
N GLN A 74 13.71 -9.73 1.08
CA GLN A 74 13.48 -10.71 2.14
C GLN A 74 12.05 -10.65 2.66
N VAL A 75 11.44 -11.82 2.80
CA VAL A 75 10.08 -11.95 3.32
C VAL A 75 10.06 -11.55 4.80
N ARG A 76 9.22 -10.57 5.12
CA ARG A 76 8.84 -10.19 6.48
C ARG A 76 7.53 -10.87 6.84
N LYS A 77 7.47 -11.42 8.06
CA LYS A 77 6.26 -12.04 8.59
C LYS A 77 5.38 -10.96 9.20
N PHE A 78 4.09 -11.12 9.03
CA PHE A 78 3.11 -10.30 9.72
C PHE A 78 3.07 -10.59 11.22
N SER A 79 2.70 -9.60 12.03
CA SER A 79 2.53 -9.80 13.47
C SER A 79 1.26 -10.58 13.82
N GLN A 80 0.26 -10.62 12.93
CA GLN A 80 -0.95 -11.42 13.07
C GLN A 80 -1.13 -12.38 11.88
N PRO A 81 -1.93 -13.46 12.02
CA PRO A 81 -2.23 -14.36 10.93
C PRO A 81 -2.90 -13.65 9.75
N PHE A 82 -2.33 -13.83 8.56
CA PHE A 82 -2.89 -13.36 7.29
C PHE A 82 -2.52 -14.36 6.19
N ASP A 83 -3.28 -14.42 5.09
CA ASP A 83 -2.92 -15.17 3.89
C ASP A 83 -2.64 -14.19 2.73
N PRO A 84 -1.39 -14.04 2.28
CA PRO A 84 -0.19 -14.79 2.67
C PRO A 84 0.41 -14.38 4.02
N ILE A 85 1.18 -15.27 4.66
CA ILE A 85 1.76 -15.10 6.02
C ILE A 85 2.83 -14.00 6.14
N GLY A 86 3.18 -13.36 5.04
CA GLY A 86 4.23 -12.35 4.98
C GLY A 86 4.32 -11.67 3.63
N TYR A 87 5.22 -10.70 3.55
CA TYR A 87 5.39 -9.83 2.40
C TYR A 87 6.86 -9.47 2.16
N ASN A 88 7.19 -9.12 0.93
CA ASN A 88 8.42 -8.44 0.57
C ASN A 88 8.05 -7.21 -0.27
N TYR A 89 8.98 -6.25 -0.34
CA TYR A 89 8.84 -5.05 -1.17
C TYR A 89 9.67 -5.16 -2.44
#